data_AF-A0A8J8BSA6-F1
#
_entry.id   AF-A0A8J8BSA6-F1
#
_cell.length_a   1.000
_cell.length_b   1.000
_cell.length_c   1.000
_cell.angle_alpha   90.00
_cell.angle_beta   90.00
_cell.angle_gamma   90.00
#
_symmetry.space_group_name_H-M   'P 1'
#
loop_
_entity.id
_entity.type
_entity.pdbx_description
1 polymer ?
#
loop_
_entity_poly.entity_id
_entity_poly.type
_entity_poly.pdbx_seq_one_letter_code
_entity_poly.pdbx_strand_id
1 'polypeptide(L)'
;MLTDTSRDKIHHFHHFFKFFLNFDSNYQYFTAVIFASDFLGFPFIPEDFYLGKKVQIIGIIKEYNGSPEIIVKTPDQIRILSQNQHIFWKLL
;
A
#
# COMPACT_ATOMS: atom_id res chain seq x y z
N MET A 1 51.72 4.57 7.16
CA MET A 1 51.28 3.99 8.44
C MET A 1 50.23 4.93 9.01
N LEU A 2 49.12 4.36 9.55
CA LEU A 2 47.82 4.97 9.90
C LEU A 2 46.91 5.18 8.66
N THR A 3 45.66 4.70 8.57
CA THR A 3 44.64 4.26 9.55
C THR A 3 43.81 3.09 8.99
N ASP A 4 43.53 2.09 9.83
CA ASP A 4 42.19 1.62 10.27
C ASP A 4 41.28 0.99 9.19
N THR A 5 41.04 -0.32 9.35
CA THR A 5 40.29 -1.18 8.43
C THR A 5 38.84 -1.27 8.90
N SER A 6 37.95 -0.52 8.25
CA SER A 6 36.52 -0.56 8.53
C SER A 6 35.93 -1.95 8.27
N ARG A 7 35.41 -2.57 9.33
CA ARG A 7 34.24 -3.44 9.23
C ARG A 7 33.05 -2.56 8.83
N ASP A 8 32.34 -2.87 7.75
CA ASP A 8 30.88 -2.61 7.55
C ASP A 8 30.45 -3.17 6.17
N LYS A 9 29.83 -4.36 6.13
CA LYS A 9 28.37 -4.62 6.04
C LYS A 9 27.73 -4.32 4.67
N ILE A 10 27.64 -5.39 3.87
CA ILE A 10 26.62 -5.73 2.86
C ILE A 10 26.06 -4.54 2.05
N HIS A 11 26.62 -4.30 0.88
CA HIS A 11 26.05 -3.40 -0.13
C HIS A 11 25.18 -4.22 -1.10
N HIS A 12 23.90 -3.84 -1.21
CA HIS A 12 22.87 -4.36 -2.12
C HIS A 12 22.06 -5.57 -1.64
N PHE A 13 20.91 -5.23 -1.05
CA PHE A 13 19.71 -6.06 -1.08
C PHE A 13 18.61 -5.24 -1.75
N HIS A 14 18.34 -5.51 -3.02
CA HIS A 14 17.26 -4.84 -3.78
C HIS A 14 15.94 -5.55 -3.48
N HIS A 15 15.39 -5.35 -2.27
CA HIS A 15 14.04 -5.81 -1.95
C HIS A 15 13.05 -4.76 -2.44
N PHE A 16 12.60 -4.88 -3.69
CA PHE A 16 11.46 -4.11 -4.18
C PHE A 16 10.19 -4.67 -3.52
N PHE A 17 9.88 -4.19 -2.32
CA PHE A 17 8.59 -4.49 -1.71
C PHE A 17 7.55 -3.54 -2.32
N LYS A 18 6.67 -4.09 -3.16
CA LYS A 18 5.50 -3.40 -3.72
C LYS A 18 4.26 -4.09 -3.16
N PHE A 19 3.37 -3.32 -2.56
CA PHE A 19 2.09 -3.84 -2.08
C PHE A 19 0.97 -3.44 -3.05
N PHE A 20 0.19 -4.42 -3.49
CA PHE A 20 -0.89 -4.27 -4.47
C PHE A 20 -2.25 -4.36 -3.75
N LEU A 21 -3.06 -3.30 -3.83
CA LEU A 21 -4.49 -3.43 -3.52
C LEU A 21 -5.28 -3.58 -4.81
N ASN A 22 -5.83 -4.78 -5.04
CA ASN A 22 -6.63 -5.10 -6.22
C ASN A 22 -8.12 -5.01 -5.91
N PHE A 23 -8.88 -4.44 -6.85
CA PHE A 23 -10.31 -4.12 -6.67
C PHE A 23 -11.25 -5.05 -7.46
N ASP A 24 -10.74 -6.01 -8.22
CA ASP A 24 -11.53 -6.89 -9.10
C ASP A 24 -11.13 -8.36 -8.92
N SER A 25 -12.11 -9.27 -8.88
CA SER A 25 -11.92 -10.73 -8.88
C SER A 25 -11.23 -11.24 -10.15
N ASN A 26 -11.33 -10.50 -11.25
CA ASN A 26 -10.68 -10.83 -12.52
C ASN A 26 -9.30 -10.18 -12.68
N TYR A 27 -8.74 -9.57 -11.62
CA TYR A 27 -7.37 -9.01 -11.56
C TYR A 27 -7.07 -7.86 -12.55
N GLN A 28 -8.04 -7.36 -13.31
CA GLN A 28 -7.64 -6.90 -14.64
C GLN A 28 -7.33 -5.41 -14.84
N TYR A 29 -7.73 -4.42 -14.03
CA TYR A 29 -7.55 -3.03 -14.52
C TYR A 29 -7.18 -1.91 -13.56
N PHE A 30 -6.97 -2.13 -12.25
CA PHE A 30 -6.54 -1.01 -11.40
C PHE A 30 -5.91 -1.49 -10.10
N THR A 31 -4.68 -1.04 -9.85
CA THR A 31 -3.95 -1.40 -8.63
C THR A 31 -3.57 -0.17 -7.83
N ALA A 32 -3.76 -0.20 -6.51
CA ALA A 32 -3.06 0.72 -5.62
C ALA A 32 -1.66 0.21 -5.28
N VAL A 33 -0.66 1.10 -5.36
CA VAL A 33 0.74 0.79 -5.08
C VAL A 33 1.27 1.70 -3.99
N ILE A 34 1.85 1.08 -2.95
CA ILE A 34 2.69 1.75 -1.96
C ILE A 34 4.14 1.35 -2.28
N PHE A 35 5.01 2.33 -2.55
CA PHE A 35 6.43 2.06 -2.79
C PHE A 35 7.18 1.85 -1.49
N ALA A 36 8.19 0.98 -1.49
CA ALA A 36 9.08 0.73 -0.35
C ALA A 36 9.59 2.02 0.36
N SER A 37 9.87 3.08 -0.40
CA SER A 37 10.30 4.38 0.14
C SER A 37 9.24 5.07 0.99
N ASP A 38 7.96 4.82 0.71
CA ASP A 38 6.82 5.43 1.38
C ASP A 38 6.38 4.61 2.62
N PHE A 39 6.85 3.36 2.79
CA PHE A 39 6.50 2.51 3.94
C PHE A 39 6.88 3.13 5.28
N LEU A 40 7.96 3.90 5.34
CA LEU A 40 8.37 4.59 6.57
C LEU A 40 7.33 5.61 7.07
N GLY A 41 6.42 6.06 6.21
CA GLY A 41 5.29 6.93 6.56
C GLY A 41 4.08 6.19 7.14
N PHE A 42 4.09 4.86 7.14
CA PHE A 42 3.00 4.06 7.69
C PHE A 42 3.34 3.60 9.11
N PRO A 43 2.50 3.92 10.12
CA PRO A 43 2.73 3.49 11.50
C PRO A 43 2.40 2.01 11.75
N PHE A 44 2.06 1.25 10.71
CA PHE A 44 1.66 -0.14 10.73
C PHE A 44 2.07 -0.84 9.43
N ILE A 45 2.06 -2.18 9.42
CA ILE A 45 2.28 -2.97 8.20
C ILE A 45 1.02 -2.83 7.31
N PRO A 46 1.10 -2.14 6.15
CA PRO A 46 -0.10 -1.85 5.34
C PRO A 46 -0.77 -3.11 4.80
N GLU A 47 0.02 -4.14 4.49
CA GLU A 47 -0.47 -5.44 4.02
C GLU A 47 -1.45 -6.07 5.01
N ASP A 48 -0.99 -6.30 6.23
CA ASP A 48 -1.82 -6.87 7.29
C ASP A 48 -3.00 -5.95 7.64
N PHE A 49 -2.76 -4.64 7.69
CA PHE A 49 -3.76 -3.69 8.14
C PHE A 49 -4.92 -3.53 7.15
N TYR A 50 -4.69 -3.53 5.83
CA TYR A 50 -5.74 -3.31 4.84
C TYR A 50 -6.32 -4.59 4.24
N LEU A 51 -5.73 -5.75 4.51
CA LEU A 51 -6.20 -7.03 3.99
C LEU A 51 -7.68 -7.27 4.31
N GLY A 52 -8.47 -7.59 3.28
CA GLY A 52 -9.90 -7.89 3.39
C GLY A 52 -10.81 -6.70 3.71
N LYS A 53 -10.28 -5.48 3.85
CA LYS A 53 -11.08 -4.29 4.13
C LYS A 53 -11.61 -3.68 2.84
N LYS A 54 -12.87 -3.21 2.88
CA LYS A 54 -13.40 -2.32 1.84
C LYS A 54 -12.85 -0.92 2.07
N VAL A 55 -12.16 -0.36 1.08
CA VAL A 55 -11.52 0.96 1.19
C VAL A 55 -11.87 1.88 0.03
N GLN A 56 -11.71 3.17 0.26
CA GLN A 56 -11.64 4.23 -0.75
C GLN A 56 -10.21 4.74 -0.79
N ILE A 57 -9.65 4.95 -1.99
CA ILE A 57 -8.27 5.44 -2.16
C ILE A 57 -8.25 6.71 -2.99
N ILE A 58 -7.41 7.66 -2.57
CA ILE A 58 -7.08 8.87 -3.33
C ILE A 58 -5.57 8.91 -3.62
N GLY A 59 -5.16 9.40 -4.79
CA GLY A 59 -3.76 9.39 -5.18
C GLY A 59 -3.54 9.76 -6.62
N ILE A 60 -2.27 9.83 -7.01
CA ILE A 60 -1.88 10.11 -8.39
C ILE A 60 -2.00 8.82 -9.18
N ILE A 61 -2.73 8.86 -10.30
CA ILE A 61 -2.80 7.75 -11.25
C ILE A 61 -1.61 7.87 -12.21
N LYS A 62 -0.90 6.77 -12.43
CA LYS A 62 0.18 6.64 -13.40
C LYS A 62 0.03 5.34 -14.19
N GLU A 63 0.44 5.35 -15.44
CA GLU A 63 0.55 4.13 -16.21
C GLU A 63 1.95 3.53 -16.02
N TYR A 64 1.99 2.24 -15.68
CA TYR A 64 3.20 1.42 -15.67
C TYR A 64 2.96 0.17 -16.51
N ASN A 65 3.79 -0.04 -17.53
CA ASN A 65 3.72 -1.19 -18.44
C ASN A 65 2.31 -1.44 -19.01
N GLY A 66 1.59 -0.39 -19.42
CA GLY A 66 0.24 -0.50 -19.99
C GLY A 66 -0.88 -0.68 -18.97
N SER A 67 -0.58 -0.64 -17.66
CA SER A 67 -1.57 -0.79 -16.59
C SER A 67 -1.66 0.49 -15.76
N PRO A 68 -2.87 1.00 -15.47
CA PRO A 68 -3.04 2.14 -14.59
C PRO A 68 -2.90 1.72 -13.12
N GLU A 69 -2.07 2.47 -12.40
CA GLU A 69 -1.78 2.30 -10.98
C GLU A 69 -2.07 3.61 -10.23
N ILE A 70 -2.67 3.53 -9.04
CA ILE A 70 -2.81 4.67 -8.13
C ILE A 70 -1.72 4.63 -7.07
N ILE A 71 -0.90 5.67 -7.02
CA ILE A 71 0.23 5.75 -6.10
C ILE A 71 -0.23 6.32 -4.76
N VAL A 72 0.01 5.55 -3.70
CA VAL A 72 -0.28 5.90 -2.31
C VAL A 72 1.03 6.16 -1.58
N LYS A 73 1.16 7.34 -0.98
CA LYS A 73 2.35 7.79 -0.25
C LYS A 73 2.15 7.85 1.26
N THR A 74 0.92 8.06 1.73
CA THR A 74 0.62 8.17 3.17
C THR A 74 -0.66 7.41 3.55
N PRO A 75 -0.83 7.04 4.83
CA PRO A 75 -2.03 6.34 5.30
C PRO A 75 -3.35 7.08 5.03
N ASP A 76 -3.37 8.42 5.14
CA ASP A 76 -4.60 9.23 5.00
C ASP A 76 -5.22 9.18 3.60
N GLN A 77 -4.45 8.71 2.61
CA GLN A 77 -4.93 8.47 1.26
C GLN A 77 -5.80 7.22 1.14
N ILE A 78 -5.84 6.36 2.17
CA ILE A 78 -6.66 5.15 2.21
C ILE A 78 -7.68 5.30 3.34
N ARG A 79 -8.96 5.38 2.97
CA ARG A 79 -10.07 5.42 3.90
C ARG A 79 -10.77 4.07 3.97
N ILE A 80 -10.82 3.45 5.14
CA ILE A 80 -11.63 2.25 5.37
C ILE A 80 -13.10 2.67 5.36
N LEU A 81 -13.90 2.03 4.51
CA LEU A 81 -15.35 2.19 4.47
C LEU A 81 -15.92 1.22 5.49
N SER A 82 -16.43 1.74 6.61
CA SER A 82 -17.20 0.92 7.55
C SER A 82 -18.38 0.29 6.79
N GLN A 83 -18.49 -1.04 6.83
CA GLN A 83 -19.75 -1.66 6.46
C GLN A 83 -20.77 -1.18 7.49
N ASN A 84 -21.70 -0.31 7.09
CA ASN A 84 -22.87 -0.04 7.90
C ASN A 84 -23.50 -1.40 8.22
N GLN A 85 -23.49 -1.77 9.50
CA GLN A 85 -24.30 -2.88 9.98
C GLN A 85 -25.76 -2.58 9.58
N HIS A 86 -26.43 -3.62 9.09
CA HIS A 86 -27.84 -3.65 8.77
C HIS A 86 -28.70 -2.72 9.66
N ILE A 87 -29.35 -1.73 9.04
CA ILE A 87 -30.47 -1.00 9.63
C ILE A 87 -31.65 -1.97 9.64
N PHE A 88 -31.82 -2.76 10.71
CA PHE A 88 -32.91 -3.75 10.81
C PHE A 88 -34.12 -3.29 11.65
N TRP A 89 -34.18 -2.08 12.22
CA TRP A 89 -35.32 -1.67 13.06
C TRP A 89 -35.82 -0.24 12.85
N LYS A 90 -36.33 0.08 11.66
CA LYS A 90 -37.18 1.29 11.51
C LYS A 90 -38.40 1.07 10.63
N LEU A 91 -39.09 -0.05 10.84
CA LEU A 91 -40.52 -0.21 10.55
C LEU A 91 -41.13 -1.12 11.64
N LEU A 92 -41.27 -0.55 12.83
CA LEU A 92 -42.31 -0.89 13.81
C LEU A 92 -42.87 0.42 14.34
#